data_AF-A0A7X7YC81-F1
#
_entry.id   AF-A0A7X7YC81-F1
#
_cell.length_a   1.000
_cell.length_b   1.000
_cell.length_c   1.000
_cell.angle_alpha   90.00
_cell.angle_beta   90.00
_cell.angle_gamma   90.00
#
_symmetry.space_group_name_H-M   'P 1'
#
loop_
_entity.id
_entity.type
_entity.pdbx_description
1 polymer ?
#
loop_
_entity_poly.entity_id
_entity_poly.type
_entity_poly.pdbx_seq_one_letter_code
_entity_poly.pdbx_strand_id
1 'polypeptide(L)'
;MEDQFVYGLTVWDGLTYTSGLSPQPIDEIHIIADSDNILAPYDTRAYFWPITGEYVADWSSKQILVEGVLEVILDGRVVETIALETYTLRYPEGFNSLNVEVLTGDRALAAHEEYRQAVSDFNEAADLYRQALAEYNSTIAEMFRQMREEGKTFSKEEIPTPPTEPEPPSYYVQSVRKAFVVNLPGGQYTIRVRQDDRIVPGSTKKLYVFDPRRSGLSFVVRPEDSYTVALRSDSEEHTLYLAKDIPLYIQLFDVEEYSSYHYTRLMNSANPTAGLGMQNEYVWVISSPQRPDLRIRVYRGNRIVSEIDEKPYQVVQTQSSALGYTIVEWDPTATEMMGPKPTFSAFRLHVPPGEYRLQAVFSSGEPISGGGRALRGVRKIGHFWWTALVPLFLGLGVYTVRRYSIGTLQSAATRLPEDS
;
A
#
# COMPACT_ATOMS: atom_id res chain seq x y z
N MET A 1 -12.79 12.21 -28.97
CA MET A 1 -11.32 12.14 -28.86
C MET A 1 -10.76 13.34 -29.56
N GLU A 2 -10.10 14.21 -28.82
CA GLU A 2 -9.75 15.55 -29.27
C GLU A 2 -8.30 15.86 -28.90
N ASP A 3 -7.61 16.53 -29.82
CA ASP A 3 -6.27 17.07 -29.60
C ASP A 3 -6.37 18.21 -28.58
N GLN A 4 -5.60 18.10 -27.50
CA GLN A 4 -5.63 19.08 -26.42
C GLN A 4 -4.32 19.07 -25.62
N PHE A 5 -4.09 20.17 -24.91
CA PHE A 5 -3.05 20.26 -23.91
C PHE A 5 -3.42 19.39 -22.69
N VAL A 6 -2.45 18.60 -22.22
CA VAL A 6 -2.58 17.74 -21.05
C VAL A 6 -1.30 17.84 -20.22
N TYR A 7 -1.41 17.99 -18.90
CA TYR A 7 -0.30 17.68 -18.01
C TYR A 7 -0.28 16.18 -17.74
N GLY A 8 0.77 15.48 -18.16
CA GLY A 8 1.12 14.17 -17.61
C GLY A 8 1.68 14.37 -16.21
N LEU A 9 1.16 13.62 -15.24
CA LEU A 9 1.50 13.79 -13.83
C LEU A 9 2.29 12.57 -13.34
N THR A 10 3.36 12.83 -12.61
CA THR A 10 4.04 11.84 -11.77
C THR A 10 4.31 12.51 -10.44
N VAL A 11 3.44 12.26 -9.46
CA VAL A 11 3.32 13.06 -8.23
C VAL A 11 3.58 12.20 -7.02
N TRP A 12 4.16 12.80 -5.99
CA TRP A 12 4.41 12.13 -4.71
C TRP A 12 3.08 11.82 -4.02
N ASP A 13 2.88 10.56 -3.61
CA ASP A 13 1.64 10.09 -2.98
C ASP A 13 1.75 9.88 -1.46
N GLY A 14 2.87 10.30 -0.87
CA GLY A 14 3.22 10.10 0.53
C GLY A 14 4.25 9.00 0.74
N LEU A 15 4.35 8.02 -0.16
CA LEU A 15 5.26 6.86 -0.04
C LEU A 15 6.10 6.64 -1.30
N THR A 16 5.50 6.86 -2.45
CA THR A 16 6.08 6.64 -3.76
C THR A 16 5.52 7.65 -4.77
N TYR A 17 5.68 7.37 -6.06
CA TYR A 17 5.15 8.20 -7.14
C TYR A 17 3.99 7.53 -7.84
N THR A 18 2.85 8.22 -7.88
CA THR A 18 1.71 7.80 -8.69
C THR A 18 1.65 8.56 -10.00
N SER A 19 1.16 7.90 -11.04
CA SER A 19 0.99 8.50 -12.37
C SER A 19 -0.45 8.93 -12.60
N GLY A 20 -0.64 10.05 -13.28
CA GLY A 20 -1.96 10.58 -13.62
C GLY A 20 -1.91 11.52 -14.81
N LEU A 21 -3.02 12.21 -15.06
CA LEU A 21 -3.07 13.26 -16.07
C LEU A 21 -4.12 14.30 -15.72
N SER A 22 -3.86 15.56 -16.10
CA SER A 22 -4.82 16.66 -16.00
C SER A 22 -5.11 17.21 -17.39
N PRO A 23 -6.24 16.80 -18.01
CA PRO A 23 -6.64 17.25 -19.34
C PRO A 23 -7.28 18.64 -19.29
N GLN A 24 -7.59 19.23 -20.45
CA GLN A 24 -8.16 20.58 -20.52
C GLN A 24 -9.44 20.76 -19.68
N PRO A 25 -10.42 19.83 -19.66
CA PRO A 25 -11.66 20.00 -18.87
C PRO A 25 -11.50 19.93 -17.35
N ILE A 26 -10.36 19.47 -16.84
CA ILE A 26 -10.10 19.39 -15.40
C ILE A 26 -9.22 20.58 -15.01
N ASP A 27 -9.80 21.60 -14.39
CA ASP A 27 -9.12 22.87 -14.13
C ASP A 27 -8.21 22.86 -12.90
N GLU A 28 -8.05 21.70 -12.24
CA GLU A 28 -7.29 21.59 -11.00
C GLU A 28 -6.31 20.42 -10.98
N ILE A 29 -5.18 20.64 -10.31
CA ILE A 29 -4.14 19.66 -10.00
C ILE A 29 -3.91 19.72 -8.49
N HIS A 30 -3.75 18.54 -7.87
CA HIS A 30 -3.54 18.41 -6.43
C HIS A 30 -2.23 17.65 -6.20
N ILE A 31 -1.32 18.21 -5.41
CA ILE A 31 0.00 17.63 -5.08
C ILE A 31 0.33 17.80 -3.59
N ILE A 32 1.17 16.92 -3.06
CA ILE A 32 1.68 17.05 -1.69
C ILE A 32 2.82 18.08 -1.67
N ALA A 33 2.85 18.91 -0.63
CA ALA A 33 3.84 19.97 -0.43
C ALA A 33 5.27 19.43 -0.21
N ASP A 34 6.25 20.31 -0.40
CA ASP A 34 7.67 20.10 -0.05
C ASP A 34 8.28 18.80 -0.63
N SER A 35 7.74 18.34 -1.75
CA SER A 35 8.13 17.12 -2.46
C SER A 35 8.25 17.42 -3.94
N ASP A 36 9.17 16.73 -4.63
CA ASP A 36 9.32 16.89 -6.08
C ASP A 36 8.11 16.28 -6.78
N ASN A 37 7.36 17.07 -7.56
CA ASN A 37 6.21 16.61 -8.32
C ASN A 37 6.41 16.92 -9.80
N ILE A 38 6.22 15.94 -10.67
CA ILE A 38 6.52 16.07 -12.08
C ILE A 38 5.26 16.41 -12.89
N LEU A 39 5.30 17.55 -13.56
CA LEU A 39 4.25 18.02 -14.47
C LEU A 39 4.84 18.10 -15.89
N ALA A 40 4.52 17.10 -16.71
CA ALA A 40 4.98 17.01 -18.09
C ALA A 40 3.94 17.62 -19.06
N PRO A 41 4.25 18.73 -19.76
CA PRO A 41 3.28 19.38 -20.65
C PRO A 41 3.27 18.70 -22.02
N TYR A 42 2.13 18.11 -22.40
CA TYR A 42 1.98 17.43 -23.69
C TYR A 42 0.81 17.96 -24.51
N ASP A 43 0.98 18.00 -25.82
CA ASP A 43 -0.11 17.99 -26.78
C ASP A 43 -0.38 16.52 -27.18
N THR A 44 -1.57 16.03 -26.84
CA THR A 44 -1.99 14.65 -27.06
C THR A 44 -3.48 14.59 -27.38
N ARG A 45 -3.98 13.39 -27.70
CA ARG A 45 -5.40 13.13 -27.88
C ARG A 45 -5.97 12.60 -26.57
N ALA A 46 -6.99 13.25 -26.03
CA ALA A 46 -7.69 12.75 -24.86
C ALA A 46 -9.20 12.63 -25.09
N TYR A 47 -9.84 11.76 -24.31
CA TYR A 47 -11.28 11.54 -24.34
C TYR A 47 -11.78 11.07 -22.98
N PHE A 48 -13.04 11.33 -22.69
CA PHE A 48 -13.71 10.83 -21.49
C PHE A 48 -14.15 9.38 -21.73
N TRP A 49 -13.81 8.47 -20.81
CA TRP A 49 -14.21 7.07 -20.82
C TRP A 49 -15.38 6.85 -19.84
N PRO A 50 -16.63 6.71 -20.31
CA PRO A 50 -17.81 6.72 -19.43
C PRO A 50 -17.90 5.54 -18.45
N ILE A 51 -17.24 4.41 -18.74
CA ILE A 51 -17.31 3.22 -17.87
C ILE A 51 -16.53 3.44 -16.56
N THR A 52 -15.38 4.10 -16.63
CA THR A 52 -14.54 4.41 -15.47
C THR A 52 -14.84 5.80 -14.92
N GLY A 53 -15.43 6.69 -15.73
CA GLY A 53 -15.72 8.07 -15.35
C GLY A 53 -14.48 8.97 -15.39
N GLU A 54 -13.48 8.61 -16.19
CA GLU A 54 -12.16 9.26 -16.21
C GLU A 54 -11.77 9.70 -17.62
N TYR A 55 -10.91 10.70 -17.71
CA TYR A 55 -10.25 11.03 -18.96
C TYR A 55 -9.07 10.10 -19.22
N VAL A 56 -8.94 9.66 -20.46
CA VAL A 56 -7.85 8.82 -20.94
C VAL A 56 -7.12 9.57 -22.05
N ALA A 57 -5.79 9.57 -21.99
CA ALA A 57 -4.93 10.09 -23.05
C ALA A 57 -4.38 8.94 -23.90
N ASP A 58 -4.35 9.14 -25.22
CA ASP A 58 -3.75 8.22 -26.17
C ASP A 58 -2.30 8.63 -26.46
N TRP A 59 -1.46 8.35 -25.46
CA TRP A 59 -0.02 8.56 -25.51
C TRP A 59 0.65 7.81 -26.67
N SER A 60 0.04 6.70 -27.13
CA SER A 60 0.58 5.89 -28.22
C SER A 60 0.41 6.56 -29.59
N SER A 61 -0.69 7.30 -29.78
CA SER A 61 -0.96 8.00 -31.04
C SER A 61 -0.24 9.33 -31.15
N LYS A 62 -0.18 10.10 -30.05
CA LYS A 62 0.37 11.47 -30.02
C LYS A 62 0.85 11.80 -28.62
N GLN A 63 2.13 12.12 -28.48
CA GLN A 63 2.71 12.60 -27.23
C GLN A 63 3.81 13.61 -27.55
N ILE A 64 3.39 14.83 -27.91
CA ILE A 64 4.32 15.90 -28.31
C ILE A 64 4.59 16.77 -27.10
N LEU A 65 5.85 16.84 -26.66
CA LEU A 65 6.26 17.73 -25.57
C LEU A 65 6.02 19.19 -25.98
N VAL A 66 5.32 19.94 -25.13
CA VAL A 66 5.11 21.38 -25.30
C VAL A 66 6.24 22.11 -24.57
N GLU A 67 7.10 22.78 -25.33
CA GLU A 67 8.22 23.54 -24.76
C GLU A 67 7.74 24.81 -24.03
N GLY A 68 8.63 25.46 -23.27
CA GLY A 68 8.35 26.72 -22.57
C GLY A 68 8.76 26.68 -21.12
N VAL A 69 8.21 27.60 -20.34
CA VAL A 69 8.39 27.70 -18.90
C VAL A 69 7.05 27.63 -18.17
N LEU A 70 7.03 27.02 -17.00
CA LEU A 70 5.86 27.00 -16.13
C LEU A 70 5.90 28.23 -15.23
N GLU A 71 4.93 29.13 -15.38
CA GLU A 71 4.72 30.23 -14.44
C GLU A 71 3.85 29.75 -13.29
N VAL A 72 4.33 29.92 -12.06
CA VAL A 72 3.57 29.71 -10.82
C VAL A 72 3.11 31.08 -10.31
N ILE A 73 1.81 31.21 -10.09
CA ILE A 73 1.15 32.48 -9.79
C ILE A 73 0.45 32.36 -8.44
N LEU A 74 0.75 33.30 -7.55
CA LEU A 74 0.09 33.49 -6.26
C LEU A 74 -0.46 34.91 -6.19
N ASP A 75 -1.74 35.08 -5.82
CA ASP A 75 -2.41 36.38 -5.73
C ASP A 75 -2.24 37.28 -6.98
N GLY A 76 -2.28 36.65 -8.16
CA GLY A 76 -2.17 37.33 -9.45
C GLY A 76 -0.76 37.76 -9.85
N ARG A 77 0.27 37.41 -9.08
CA ARG A 77 1.69 37.69 -9.39
C ARG A 77 2.45 36.40 -9.65
N VAL A 78 3.33 36.41 -10.64
CA VAL A 78 4.28 35.30 -10.86
C VAL A 78 5.24 35.28 -9.67
N VAL A 79 5.20 34.20 -8.89
CA VAL A 79 6.10 33.99 -7.74
C VAL A 79 7.27 33.09 -8.08
N GLU A 80 7.12 32.26 -9.11
CA GLU A 80 8.17 31.35 -9.57
C GLU A 80 8.00 31.05 -11.06
N THR A 81 9.13 30.80 -11.74
CA THR A 81 9.18 30.37 -13.13
C THR A 81 10.07 29.13 -13.21
N ILE A 82 9.48 27.99 -13.57
CA ILE A 82 10.14 26.69 -13.59
C ILE A 82 10.45 26.32 -15.04
N ALA A 83 11.73 26.07 -15.35
CA ALA A 83 12.15 25.63 -16.67
C ALA A 83 11.90 24.13 -16.87
N LEU A 84 11.76 23.70 -18.12
CA LEU A 84 11.81 22.27 -18.44
C LEU A 84 13.18 21.70 -18.08
N GLU A 85 13.18 20.63 -17.30
CA GLU A 85 14.40 19.93 -16.90
C GLU A 85 14.30 18.45 -17.30
N THR A 86 15.44 17.82 -17.56
CA THR A 86 15.50 16.37 -17.73
C THR A 86 15.32 15.67 -16.39
N TYR A 87 14.53 14.60 -16.36
CA TYR A 87 14.33 13.79 -15.17
C TYR A 87 14.24 12.30 -15.51
N THR A 88 14.47 11.45 -14.51
CA THR A 88 14.15 10.03 -14.53
C THR A 88 13.72 9.55 -13.15
N LEU A 89 13.00 8.44 -13.10
CA LEU A 89 12.71 7.70 -11.87
C LEU A 89 13.71 6.56 -11.72
N ARG A 90 14.37 6.50 -10.57
CA ARG A 90 15.24 5.40 -10.16
C ARG A 90 14.56 4.58 -9.07
N TYR A 91 14.62 3.28 -9.22
CA TYR A 91 14.05 2.28 -8.33
C TYR A 91 15.21 1.43 -7.78
N PRO A 92 15.80 1.81 -6.62
CA PRO A 92 17.02 1.17 -6.10
C PRO A 92 16.86 -0.31 -5.78
N GLU A 93 15.64 -0.78 -5.54
CA GLU A 93 15.33 -2.19 -5.21
C GLU A 93 14.50 -2.88 -6.32
N GLY A 94 14.54 -2.30 -7.52
CA GLY A 94 13.85 -2.83 -8.70
C GLY A 94 12.46 -2.21 -8.92
N PHE A 95 11.89 -2.46 -10.10
CA PHE A 95 10.70 -1.76 -10.62
C PHE A 95 9.46 -1.71 -9.70
N ASN A 96 9.28 -2.72 -8.86
CA ASN A 96 8.14 -2.80 -7.94
C ASN A 96 8.44 -2.26 -6.53
N SER A 97 9.60 -1.62 -6.33
CA SER A 97 9.97 -1.03 -5.04
C SER A 97 9.10 0.19 -4.74
N LEU A 98 8.78 0.35 -3.45
CA LEU A 98 8.15 1.56 -2.91
C LEU A 98 9.14 2.73 -2.86
N ASN A 99 10.45 2.42 -2.74
CA ASN A 99 11.50 3.42 -2.74
C ASN A 99 11.79 3.88 -4.18
N VAL A 100 11.36 5.10 -4.50
CA VAL A 100 11.52 5.70 -5.82
C VAL A 100 12.15 7.07 -5.67
N GLU A 101 13.24 7.28 -6.40
CA GLU A 101 13.98 8.53 -6.42
C GLU A 101 13.71 9.29 -7.72
N VAL A 102 13.35 10.57 -7.61
CA VAL A 102 13.37 11.50 -8.74
C VAL A 102 14.79 12.03 -8.89
N LEU A 103 15.40 11.75 -10.04
CA LEU A 103 16.70 12.32 -10.41
C LEU A 103 16.48 13.34 -11.52
N THR A 104 17.16 14.48 -11.44
CA THR A 104 17.03 15.59 -12.39
C THR A 104 18.37 15.97 -13.01
N GLY A 105 18.35 16.68 -14.14
CA GLY A 105 19.53 17.21 -14.81
C GLY A 105 20.56 16.14 -15.15
N ASP A 106 21.83 16.43 -14.88
CA ASP A 106 22.96 15.53 -15.13
C ASP A 106 22.87 14.22 -14.32
N ARG A 107 22.27 14.25 -13.11
CA ARG A 107 22.07 13.03 -12.31
C ARG A 107 21.10 12.07 -13.00
N ALA A 108 20.09 12.60 -13.68
CA ALA A 108 19.14 11.78 -14.44
C ALA A 108 19.82 11.08 -15.63
N LEU A 109 20.65 11.83 -16.37
CA LEU A 109 21.40 11.31 -17.51
C LEU A 109 22.41 10.24 -17.06
N ALA A 110 23.18 10.52 -16.01
CA ALA A 110 24.18 9.62 -15.48
C ALA A 110 23.57 8.30 -14.98
N ALA A 111 22.48 8.36 -14.20
CA ALA A 111 21.83 7.15 -13.69
C ALA A 111 21.21 6.29 -14.80
N HIS A 112 20.63 6.91 -15.83
CA HIS A 112 20.10 6.16 -16.96
C HIS A 112 21.20 5.49 -17.78
N GLU A 113 22.31 6.19 -17.99
CA GLU A 113 23.47 5.64 -18.70
C GLU A 113 24.13 4.49 -17.93
N GLU A 114 24.30 4.63 -16.62
CA GLU A 114 24.79 3.57 -15.72
C GLU A 114 23.90 2.32 -15.83
N TYR A 115 22.57 2.49 -15.75
CA TYR A 115 21.64 1.38 -15.88
C TYR A 115 21.70 0.73 -17.27
N ARG A 116 21.80 1.52 -18.34
CA ARG A 116 21.93 1.02 -19.71
C ARG A 116 23.19 0.17 -19.87
N GLN A 117 24.31 0.59 -19.28
CA GLN A 117 25.54 -0.19 -19.27
C GLN A 117 25.37 -1.49 -18.49
N ALA A 118 24.79 -1.45 -17.28
CA ALA A 118 24.56 -2.64 -16.48
C ALA A 118 23.68 -3.69 -17.18
N VAL A 119 22.64 -3.24 -17.90
CA VAL A 119 21.80 -4.12 -18.73
C VAL A 119 22.58 -4.70 -19.91
N SER A 120 23.44 -3.90 -20.54
CA SER A 120 24.32 -4.38 -21.62
C SER A 120 25.27 -5.48 -21.13
N ASP A 121 25.95 -5.25 -20.01
CA ASP A 121 26.88 -6.20 -19.40
C ASP A 121 26.17 -7.51 -19.01
N PHE A 122 24.97 -7.40 -18.44
CA PHE A 122 24.14 -8.57 -18.13
C PHE A 122 23.77 -9.36 -19.40
N ASN A 123 23.34 -8.68 -20.47
CA ASN A 123 22.98 -9.36 -21.71
C ASN A 123 24.17 -10.11 -22.31
N GLU A 124 25.37 -9.50 -22.30
CA GLU A 124 26.60 -10.16 -22.74
C GLU A 124 26.93 -11.40 -21.89
N ALA A 125 26.85 -11.27 -20.57
CA ALA A 125 27.06 -12.40 -19.66
C ALA A 125 26.01 -13.51 -19.85
N ALA A 126 24.75 -13.15 -20.09
CA ALA A 126 23.67 -14.09 -20.36
C ALA A 126 23.89 -14.84 -21.67
N ASP A 127 24.43 -14.18 -22.69
CA ASP A 127 24.78 -14.80 -23.97
C ASP A 127 25.89 -15.84 -23.78
N LEU A 128 26.94 -15.51 -23.01
CA LEU A 128 28.02 -16.44 -22.64
C LEU A 128 27.50 -17.62 -21.81
N TYR A 129 26.63 -17.36 -20.83
CA TYR A 129 25.99 -18.40 -20.03
C TYR A 129 25.19 -19.37 -20.88
N ARG A 130 24.38 -18.88 -21.84
CA ARG A 130 23.59 -19.74 -22.73
C ARG A 130 24.49 -20.65 -23.59
N GLN A 131 25.64 -20.15 -24.04
CA GLN A 131 26.62 -20.96 -24.77
C GLN A 131 27.22 -22.05 -23.86
N ALA A 132 27.68 -21.67 -22.67
CA ALA A 132 28.25 -22.61 -21.70
C ALA A 132 27.23 -23.67 -21.24
N LEU A 133 25.96 -23.30 -21.09
CA LEU A 133 24.88 -24.21 -20.71
C LEU A 133 24.59 -25.22 -21.82
N ALA A 134 24.64 -24.79 -23.08
CA ALA A 134 24.49 -25.69 -24.23
C ALA A 134 25.62 -26.72 -24.29
N GLU A 135 26.87 -26.29 -24.08
CA GLU A 135 28.03 -27.18 -24.01
C GLU A 135 27.93 -28.16 -22.84
N TYR A 136 27.61 -27.65 -21.64
CA TYR A 136 27.34 -28.47 -20.45
C TYR A 136 26.30 -29.55 -20.71
N ASN A 137 25.13 -29.17 -21.25
CA ASN A 137 24.05 -30.11 -21.54
C ASN A 137 24.45 -31.16 -22.58
N SER A 138 25.24 -30.77 -23.59
CA SER A 138 25.80 -31.70 -24.57
C SER A 138 26.74 -32.71 -23.92
N THR A 139 27.66 -32.27 -23.07
CA THR A 139 28.61 -33.14 -22.36
C THR A 139 27.87 -34.10 -21.43
N ILE A 140 26.89 -33.62 -20.66
CA ILE A 140 26.07 -34.46 -19.78
C ILE A 140 25.27 -35.50 -20.59
N ALA A 141 24.66 -35.11 -21.71
CA ALA A 141 23.94 -36.04 -22.58
C ALA A 141 24.84 -37.13 -23.16
N GLU A 142 26.06 -36.77 -23.57
CA GLU A 142 27.07 -37.71 -24.06
C GLU A 142 27.52 -38.69 -22.96
N MET A 143 27.77 -38.18 -21.75
CA MET A 143 28.08 -39.02 -20.59
C MET A 143 26.94 -40.00 -20.30
N PHE A 144 25.68 -39.56 -20.31
CA PHE A 144 24.53 -40.45 -20.13
C PHE A 144 24.43 -41.53 -21.23
N ARG A 145 24.77 -41.20 -22.48
CA ARG A 145 24.85 -42.20 -23.56
C ARG A 145 25.92 -43.25 -23.27
N GLN A 146 27.14 -42.83 -22.93
CA GLN A 146 28.24 -43.74 -22.58
C GLN A 146 27.90 -44.63 -21.37
N MET A 147 27.18 -44.10 -20.37
CA MET A 147 26.69 -44.92 -19.25
C MET A 147 25.70 -46.00 -19.70
N ARG A 148 24.78 -45.66 -20.61
CA ARG A 148 23.70 -46.57 -21.04
C ARG A 148 24.19 -47.63 -22.03
N GLU A 149 25.00 -47.25 -23.01
CA GLU A 149 25.41 -48.11 -24.12
C GLU A 149 26.72 -48.87 -23.82
N GLU A 150 27.66 -48.23 -23.13
CA GLU A 150 28.99 -48.78 -22.89
C GLU A 150 29.20 -49.23 -21.43
N GLY A 151 28.23 -48.98 -20.55
CA GLY A 151 28.33 -49.33 -19.12
C GLY A 151 29.40 -48.53 -18.36
N LYS A 152 29.87 -47.41 -18.93
CA LYS A 152 30.89 -46.55 -18.33
C LYS A 152 30.35 -45.88 -17.07
N THR A 153 31.18 -45.72 -16.05
CA THR A 153 30.84 -44.96 -14.83
C THR A 153 31.74 -43.75 -14.71
N PHE A 154 31.20 -42.65 -14.19
CA PHE A 154 31.92 -41.38 -14.04
C PHE A 154 32.05 -41.04 -12.56
N SER A 155 33.24 -40.60 -12.17
CA SER A 155 33.53 -40.02 -10.86
C SER A 155 32.96 -38.60 -10.76
N LYS A 156 32.82 -38.08 -9.53
CA LYS A 156 32.23 -36.75 -9.30
C LYS A 156 33.07 -35.64 -9.96
N GLU A 157 34.36 -35.85 -10.06
CA GLU A 157 35.34 -34.92 -10.64
C GLU A 157 35.27 -34.87 -12.17
N GLU A 158 34.78 -35.94 -12.80
CA GLU A 158 34.58 -36.01 -14.27
C GLU A 158 33.27 -35.37 -14.72
N ILE A 159 32.31 -35.20 -13.80
CA ILE A 159 31.04 -34.54 -14.07
C ILE A 159 31.31 -33.03 -14.10
N PRO A 160 31.08 -32.34 -15.24
CA PRO A 160 31.30 -30.90 -15.30
C PRO A 160 30.38 -30.20 -14.29
N THR A 161 30.82 -29.05 -13.79
CA THR A 161 29.97 -28.19 -12.98
C THR A 161 29.02 -27.40 -13.87
N PRO A 162 27.74 -27.23 -13.49
CA PRO A 162 26.83 -26.38 -14.24
C PRO A 162 27.37 -24.94 -14.27
N PRO A 163 27.26 -24.23 -15.40
CA PRO A 163 27.67 -22.84 -15.46
C PRO A 163 26.83 -21.98 -14.51
N THR A 164 27.42 -20.91 -13.99
CA THR A 164 26.73 -19.97 -13.10
C THR A 164 25.87 -19.01 -13.90
N GLU A 165 24.59 -18.92 -13.56
CA GLU A 165 23.67 -17.97 -14.17
C GLU A 165 24.03 -16.53 -13.76
N PRO A 166 24.14 -15.59 -14.69
CA PRO A 166 24.41 -14.20 -14.35
C PRO A 166 23.20 -13.57 -13.67
N GLU A 167 23.45 -12.68 -12.71
CA GLU A 167 22.39 -11.96 -12.02
C GLU A 167 22.03 -10.66 -12.78
N PRO A 168 20.74 -10.38 -13.02
CA PRO A 168 20.33 -9.11 -13.60
C PRO A 168 20.56 -7.95 -12.61
N PRO A 169 20.61 -6.70 -13.09
CA PRO A 169 20.67 -5.54 -12.20
C PRO A 169 19.52 -5.55 -11.19
N SER A 170 19.85 -5.38 -9.91
CA SER A 170 18.87 -5.38 -8.80
C SER A 170 18.04 -4.10 -8.71
N TYR A 171 18.40 -3.08 -9.50
CA TYR A 171 17.75 -1.78 -9.56
C TYR A 171 17.24 -1.51 -10.99
N TYR A 172 16.35 -0.53 -11.11
CA TYR A 172 15.76 -0.14 -12.39
C TYR A 172 15.77 1.38 -12.55
N VAL A 173 16.07 1.87 -13.76
CA VAL A 173 16.01 3.31 -14.07
C VAL A 173 15.19 3.51 -15.33
N GLN A 174 14.19 4.40 -15.25
CA GLN A 174 13.38 4.74 -16.41
C GLN A 174 14.16 5.53 -17.47
N SER A 175 13.62 5.58 -18.68
CA SER A 175 14.13 6.46 -19.73
C SER A 175 14.02 7.93 -19.32
N VAL A 176 15.05 8.72 -19.66
CA VAL A 176 15.08 10.15 -19.38
C VAL A 176 14.01 10.88 -20.19
N ARG A 177 13.26 11.76 -19.52
CA ARG A 177 12.21 12.61 -20.11
C ARG A 177 12.42 14.07 -19.70
N LYS A 178 11.65 14.98 -20.27
CA LYS A 178 11.61 16.40 -19.85
C LYS A 178 10.26 16.74 -19.24
N ALA A 179 10.27 17.51 -18.16
CA ALA A 179 9.07 18.00 -17.48
C ALA A 179 9.41 19.18 -16.57
N PHE A 180 8.38 19.78 -15.98
CA PHE A 180 8.56 20.71 -14.86
C PHE A 180 8.63 19.91 -13.56
N VAL A 181 9.67 20.18 -12.76
CA VAL A 181 9.79 19.64 -11.40
C VAL A 181 9.26 20.70 -10.44
N VAL A 182 8.10 20.43 -9.86
CA VAL A 182 7.37 21.37 -9.01
C VAL A 182 7.51 20.93 -7.56
N ASN A 183 8.18 21.76 -6.77
CA ASN A 183 8.31 21.57 -5.33
C ASN A 183 7.96 22.92 -4.67
N LEU A 184 6.76 22.99 -4.09
CA LEU A 184 6.18 24.21 -3.56
C LEU A 184 5.70 23.96 -2.13
N PRO A 185 5.67 25.00 -1.29
CA PRO A 185 5.03 24.91 0.01
C PRO A 185 3.50 24.82 -0.13
N GLY A 186 2.83 24.42 0.95
CA GLY A 186 1.37 24.37 1.02
C GLY A 186 0.70 25.69 0.63
N GLY A 187 -0.27 25.61 -0.28
CA GLY A 187 -0.93 26.79 -0.83
C GLY A 187 -1.83 26.52 -2.02
N GLN A 188 -2.49 27.58 -2.49
CA GLN A 188 -3.30 27.58 -3.69
C GLN A 188 -2.66 28.49 -4.73
N TYR A 189 -2.26 27.91 -5.85
CA TYR A 189 -1.58 28.59 -6.94
C TYR A 189 -2.39 28.51 -8.22
N THR A 190 -2.06 29.36 -9.17
CA THR A 190 -2.40 29.14 -10.57
C THR A 190 -1.12 28.85 -11.33
N ILE A 191 -1.11 27.80 -12.14
CA ILE A 191 0.01 27.49 -13.02
C ILE A 191 -0.40 27.64 -14.48
N ARG A 192 0.54 28.01 -15.34
CA ARG A 192 0.36 28.05 -16.80
C ARG A 192 1.68 27.93 -17.53
N VAL A 193 1.67 27.34 -18.73
CA VAL A 193 2.86 27.29 -19.58
C VAL A 193 2.91 28.55 -20.43
N ARG A 194 4.06 29.22 -20.43
CA ARG A 194 4.39 30.35 -21.29
C ARG A 194 5.43 29.93 -22.33
N GLN A 195 5.15 30.27 -23.59
CA GLN A 195 6.09 30.23 -24.70
C GLN A 195 6.27 31.66 -25.21
N ASP A 196 7.49 32.18 -25.11
CA ASP A 196 7.79 33.58 -25.41
C ASP A 196 6.80 34.53 -24.70
N ASP A 197 6.08 35.37 -25.44
CA ASP A 197 5.09 36.31 -24.91
C ASP A 197 3.66 35.75 -24.85
N ARG A 198 3.45 34.45 -25.11
CA ARG A 198 2.12 33.83 -25.21
C ARG A 198 1.91 32.74 -24.17
N ILE A 199 0.69 32.69 -23.64
CA ILE A 199 0.24 31.58 -22.80
C ILE A 199 -0.24 30.45 -23.71
N VAL A 200 0.25 29.24 -23.44
CA VAL A 200 -0.19 28.05 -24.17
C VAL A 200 -1.66 27.77 -23.83
N PRO A 201 -2.56 27.68 -24.84
CA PRO A 201 -3.97 27.40 -24.61
C PRO A 201 -4.19 26.08 -23.85
N GLY A 202 -5.13 26.07 -22.89
CA GLY A 202 -5.44 24.89 -22.08
C GLY A 202 -4.44 24.55 -20.97
N SER A 203 -3.29 25.24 -20.90
CA SER A 203 -2.26 24.99 -19.87
C SER A 203 -2.55 25.59 -18.50
N THR A 204 -3.54 26.49 -18.39
CA THR A 204 -3.85 27.15 -17.12
C THR A 204 -4.61 26.21 -16.18
N LYS A 205 -4.09 25.99 -14.97
CA LYS A 205 -4.70 25.14 -13.93
C LYS A 205 -4.60 25.80 -12.56
N LYS A 206 -5.57 25.52 -11.69
CA LYS A 206 -5.43 25.72 -10.26
C LYS A 206 -4.58 24.60 -9.69
N LEU A 207 -3.54 24.95 -8.94
CA LEU A 207 -2.68 23.98 -8.28
C LEU A 207 -2.92 24.07 -6.77
N TYR A 208 -3.43 22.99 -6.19
CA TYR A 208 -3.58 22.82 -4.75
C TYR A 208 -2.39 22.03 -4.23
N VAL A 209 -1.57 22.69 -3.44
CA VAL A 209 -0.43 22.10 -2.74
C VAL A 209 -0.85 21.95 -1.29
N PHE A 210 -0.91 20.72 -0.79
CA PHE A 210 -1.47 20.44 0.53
C PHE A 210 -0.49 19.69 1.44
N ASP A 211 -0.48 20.09 2.70
CA ASP A 211 0.33 19.49 3.75
C ASP A 211 -0.42 18.38 4.49
N PRO A 212 0.33 17.44 5.11
CA PRO A 212 -0.27 16.58 6.12
C PRO A 212 -0.76 17.40 7.31
N ARG A 213 -1.94 17.04 7.84
CA ARG A 213 -2.50 17.66 9.05
C ARG A 213 -1.71 17.25 10.30
N ARG A 214 -1.26 16.00 10.35
CA ARG A 214 -0.49 15.41 11.45
C ARG A 214 0.19 14.12 10.98
N SER A 215 1.23 13.73 11.70
CA SER A 215 1.93 12.46 11.50
C SER A 215 1.68 11.52 12.68
N GLY A 216 1.91 10.22 12.47
CA GLY A 216 1.73 9.17 13.47
C GLY A 216 2.48 7.91 13.10
N LEU A 217 2.25 6.85 13.88
CA LEU A 217 2.82 5.52 13.64
C LEU A 217 1.69 4.52 13.51
N SER A 218 1.54 3.85 12.37
CA SER A 218 0.50 2.86 12.15
C SER A 218 0.91 1.46 12.56
N PHE A 219 -0.03 0.75 13.18
CA PHE A 219 0.06 -0.67 13.48
C PHE A 219 -0.74 -1.41 12.42
N VAL A 220 -0.04 -2.07 11.49
CA VAL A 220 -0.66 -2.99 10.52
C VAL A 220 -0.61 -4.40 11.11
N VAL A 221 -1.77 -4.87 11.58
CA VAL A 221 -1.93 -6.11 12.35
C VAL A 221 -2.48 -7.21 11.46
N ARG A 222 -1.79 -8.34 11.39
CA ARG A 222 -2.21 -9.56 10.69
C ARG A 222 -2.38 -10.70 11.69
N PRO A 223 -3.61 -11.15 11.96
CA PRO A 223 -3.84 -12.36 12.74
C PRO A 223 -3.29 -13.60 12.02
N GLU A 224 -2.78 -14.58 12.77
CA GLU A 224 -2.23 -15.81 12.19
C GLU A 224 -3.25 -16.61 11.37
N ASP A 225 -4.53 -16.62 11.76
CA ASP A 225 -5.60 -17.35 11.07
C ASP A 225 -6.17 -16.61 9.84
N SER A 226 -5.87 -15.31 9.70
CA SER A 226 -6.31 -14.46 8.59
C SER A 226 -5.21 -13.52 8.11
N TYR A 227 -4.00 -14.06 7.89
CA TYR A 227 -2.81 -13.30 7.53
C TYR A 227 -3.00 -12.41 6.29
N THR A 228 -3.80 -12.86 5.32
CA THR A 228 -4.09 -12.09 4.10
C THR A 228 -4.99 -10.87 4.34
N VAL A 229 -5.59 -10.74 5.53
CA VAL A 229 -6.45 -9.63 5.92
C VAL A 229 -5.72 -8.77 6.94
N ALA A 230 -5.14 -7.67 6.46
CA ALA A 230 -4.48 -6.69 7.32
C ALA A 230 -5.51 -5.75 7.97
N LEU A 231 -5.39 -5.55 9.28
CA LEU A 231 -6.13 -4.56 10.04
C LEU A 231 -5.20 -3.38 10.37
N ARG A 232 -5.71 -2.15 10.30
CA ARG A 232 -4.90 -0.95 10.57
C ARG A 232 -5.35 -0.25 11.83
N SER A 233 -4.37 0.28 12.56
CA SER A 233 -4.57 1.16 13.71
C SER A 233 -3.61 2.34 13.60
N ASP A 234 -4.02 3.35 12.83
CA ASP A 234 -3.19 4.49 12.44
C ASP A 234 -3.06 5.60 13.50
N SER A 235 -3.96 5.64 14.49
CA SER A 235 -3.97 6.63 15.58
C SER A 235 -3.82 5.97 16.96
N GLU A 236 -3.24 6.68 17.94
CA GLU A 236 -3.18 6.24 19.34
C GLU A 236 -4.55 6.13 20.01
N GLU A 237 -5.53 6.85 19.47
CA GLU A 237 -6.93 6.79 19.92
C GLU A 237 -7.61 5.46 19.56
N HIS A 238 -7.06 4.75 18.57
CA HIS A 238 -7.59 3.47 18.14
C HIS A 238 -7.28 2.38 19.18
N THR A 239 -8.28 1.54 19.45
CA THR A 239 -8.14 0.36 20.32
C THR A 239 -8.15 -0.90 19.46
N LEU A 240 -7.12 -1.73 19.61
CA LEU A 240 -7.06 -3.06 19.04
C LEU A 240 -7.89 -4.03 19.88
N TYR A 241 -8.74 -4.82 19.25
CA TYR A 241 -9.58 -5.80 19.94
C TYR A 241 -9.13 -7.22 19.63
N LEU A 242 -8.84 -7.99 20.68
CA LEU A 242 -8.43 -9.39 20.59
C LEU A 242 -9.62 -10.30 20.90
N ALA A 243 -10.16 -10.96 19.88
CA ALA A 243 -11.30 -11.87 20.03
C ALA A 243 -10.91 -13.32 20.37
N LYS A 244 -9.72 -13.75 19.93
CA LYS A 244 -9.21 -15.12 20.10
C LYS A 244 -7.80 -15.08 20.69
N ASP A 245 -7.40 -16.18 21.32
CA ASP A 245 -6.02 -16.40 21.77
C ASP A 245 -5.19 -16.95 20.60
N ILE A 246 -4.76 -16.03 19.72
CA ILE A 246 -3.97 -16.35 18.52
C ILE A 246 -2.80 -15.37 18.39
N PRO A 247 -1.69 -15.78 17.75
CA PRO A 247 -0.61 -14.87 17.41
C PRO A 247 -1.08 -13.75 16.48
N LEU A 248 -0.60 -12.54 16.74
CA LEU A 248 -0.73 -11.37 15.90
C LEU A 248 0.65 -10.98 15.37
N TYR A 249 0.73 -10.72 14.07
CA TYR A 249 1.92 -10.19 13.42
C TYR A 249 1.70 -8.70 13.17
N ILE A 250 2.47 -7.85 13.84
CA ILE A 250 2.32 -6.39 13.77
C ILE A 250 3.48 -5.84 12.95
N GLN A 251 3.19 -5.02 11.95
CA GLN A 251 4.17 -4.19 11.24
C GLN A 251 3.95 -2.73 11.63
N LEU A 252 5.04 -1.97 11.72
CA LEU A 252 5.02 -0.56 12.10
C LEU A 252 5.48 0.31 10.93
N PHE A 253 4.66 1.31 10.59
CA PHE A 253 4.92 2.24 9.48
C PHE A 253 4.70 3.66 9.95
N ASP A 254 5.49 4.62 9.47
CA ASP A 254 5.11 6.02 9.64
C ASP A 254 3.89 6.32 8.78
N VAL A 255 2.99 7.15 9.29
CA VAL A 255 1.79 7.57 8.59
C VAL A 255 1.57 9.06 8.72
N GLU A 256 0.90 9.62 7.73
CA GLU A 256 0.48 11.01 7.70
C GLU A 256 -1.00 11.11 7.37
N GLU A 257 -1.69 12.04 8.03
CA GLU A 257 -3.12 12.27 7.86
C GLU A 257 -3.35 13.42 6.89
N TYR A 258 -4.00 13.15 5.77
CA TYR A 258 -4.31 14.14 4.73
C TYR A 258 -5.82 14.39 4.65
N SER A 259 -6.20 15.53 4.06
CA SER A 259 -7.60 15.74 3.63
C SER A 259 -7.97 14.68 2.60
N SER A 260 -9.03 13.92 2.86
CA SER A 260 -9.50 12.86 1.94
C SER A 260 -9.87 13.41 0.57
N TYR A 261 -10.39 14.64 0.52
CA TYR A 261 -10.68 15.32 -0.74
C TYR A 261 -9.41 15.52 -1.58
N HIS A 262 -8.41 16.22 -1.04
CA HIS A 262 -7.18 16.53 -1.77
C HIS A 262 -6.39 15.27 -2.15
N TYR A 263 -6.29 14.31 -1.23
CA TYR A 263 -5.60 13.05 -1.49
C TYR A 263 -6.30 12.23 -2.59
N THR A 264 -7.63 12.15 -2.57
CA THR A 264 -8.39 11.44 -3.61
C THR A 264 -8.27 12.11 -4.98
N ARG A 265 -8.23 13.45 -5.03
CA ARG A 265 -7.99 14.23 -6.25
C ARG A 265 -6.58 14.03 -6.80
N LEU A 266 -5.58 13.87 -5.94
CA LEU A 266 -4.21 13.52 -6.33
C LEU A 266 -4.19 12.12 -6.97
N MET A 267 -4.74 11.12 -6.26
CA MET A 267 -4.73 9.73 -6.73
C MET A 267 -5.57 9.49 -7.99
N ASN A 268 -6.65 10.26 -8.20
CA ASN A 268 -7.58 10.10 -9.32
C ASN A 268 -7.70 11.40 -10.12
N SER A 269 -6.56 12.00 -10.47
CA SER A 269 -6.46 13.30 -11.16
C SER A 269 -7.22 13.39 -12.49
N ALA A 270 -7.42 12.26 -13.17
CA ALA A 270 -8.15 12.18 -14.43
C ALA A 270 -9.68 12.10 -14.26
N ASN A 271 -10.19 11.94 -13.03
CA ASN A 271 -11.60 11.84 -12.73
C ASN A 271 -12.15 13.21 -12.26
N PRO A 272 -13.06 13.86 -13.00
CA PRO A 272 -13.58 15.18 -12.64
C PRO A 272 -14.40 15.17 -11.34
N THR A 273 -14.92 14.02 -10.92
CA THR A 273 -15.76 13.86 -9.71
C THR A 273 -15.01 13.28 -8.51
N ALA A 274 -13.72 12.99 -8.64
CA ALA A 274 -12.92 12.44 -7.55
C ALA A 274 -13.01 13.31 -6.28
N GLY A 275 -13.13 12.67 -5.13
CA GLY A 275 -13.16 13.32 -3.81
C GLY A 275 -14.46 14.07 -3.47
N LEU A 276 -15.43 14.21 -4.37
CA LEU A 276 -16.68 14.89 -4.06
C LEU A 276 -17.42 14.17 -2.91
N GLY A 277 -17.76 14.93 -1.87
CA GLY A 277 -18.38 14.41 -0.64
C GLY A 277 -17.38 14.17 0.50
N MET A 278 -16.07 14.23 0.23
CA MET A 278 -15.00 13.92 1.20
C MET A 278 -14.32 15.18 1.77
N GLN A 279 -14.92 16.37 1.60
CA GLN A 279 -14.28 17.66 1.96
C GLN A 279 -14.00 17.83 3.46
N ASN A 280 -14.74 17.12 4.32
CA ASN A 280 -14.58 17.16 5.78
C ASN A 280 -14.03 15.85 6.35
N GLU A 281 -13.48 14.98 5.48
CA GLU A 281 -12.91 13.69 5.86
C GLU A 281 -11.38 13.72 5.80
N TYR A 282 -10.77 12.82 6.56
CA TYR A 282 -9.32 12.65 6.61
C TYR A 282 -8.94 11.19 6.41
N VAL A 283 -7.78 10.96 5.81
CA VAL A 283 -7.24 9.63 5.51
C VAL A 283 -5.80 9.52 5.98
N TRP A 284 -5.48 8.39 6.61
CA TRP A 284 -4.10 8.05 7.00
C TRP A 284 -3.38 7.29 5.89
N VAL A 285 -2.30 7.87 5.43
CA VAL A 285 -1.46 7.36 4.33
C VAL A 285 -0.14 6.90 4.93
N ILE A 286 0.34 5.72 4.54
CA ILE A 286 1.68 5.25 4.91
C ILE A 286 2.69 6.17 4.23
N SER A 287 3.63 6.72 5.00
CA SER A 287 4.60 7.70 4.51
C SER A 287 6.05 7.20 4.49
N SER A 288 6.29 5.98 4.99
CA SER A 288 7.60 5.35 4.95
C SER A 288 7.50 3.84 4.81
N PRO A 289 8.57 3.17 4.31
CA PRO A 289 8.73 1.73 4.49
C PRO A 289 8.69 1.33 5.97
N GLN A 290 8.52 0.03 6.23
CA GLN A 290 8.49 -0.48 7.60
C GLN A 290 9.75 -0.09 8.37
N ARG A 291 9.56 0.36 9.62
CA ARG A 291 10.64 0.85 10.48
C ARG A 291 11.41 -0.32 11.12
N PRO A 292 12.69 -0.55 10.76
CA PRO A 292 13.44 -1.72 11.23
C PRO A 292 14.06 -1.54 12.62
N ASP A 293 14.08 -0.32 13.16
CA ASP A 293 14.85 0.07 14.35
C ASP A 293 14.03 0.05 15.66
N LEU A 294 12.85 -0.60 15.63
CA LEU A 294 11.83 -0.51 16.67
C LEU A 294 11.67 -1.80 17.46
N ARG A 295 11.07 -1.67 18.65
CA ARG A 295 10.59 -2.77 19.50
C ARG A 295 9.21 -2.47 20.02
N ILE A 296 8.42 -3.50 20.33
CA ILE A 296 7.11 -3.34 20.98
C ILE A 296 7.21 -3.78 22.44
N ARG A 297 6.98 -2.85 23.36
CA ARG A 297 6.76 -3.16 24.79
C ARG A 297 5.29 -3.38 25.06
N VAL A 298 4.98 -4.50 25.69
CA VAL A 298 3.63 -4.87 26.12
C VAL A 298 3.51 -4.63 27.61
N TYR A 299 2.53 -3.84 28.01
CA TYR A 299 2.24 -3.52 29.40
C TYR A 299 0.94 -4.16 29.85
N ARG A 300 0.92 -4.64 31.09
CA ARG A 300 -0.30 -4.97 31.84
C ARG A 300 -0.34 -4.10 33.09
N GLY A 301 -1.24 -3.13 33.12
CA GLY A 301 -1.14 -2.01 34.07
C GLY A 301 0.18 -1.26 33.85
N ASN A 302 0.96 -1.07 34.93
CA ASN A 302 2.25 -0.38 34.87
C ASN A 302 3.46 -1.32 34.72
N ARG A 303 3.25 -2.63 34.55
CA ARG A 303 4.33 -3.62 34.42
C ARG A 303 4.52 -4.01 32.97
N ILE A 304 5.77 -4.04 32.52
CA ILE A 304 6.15 -4.65 31.24
C ILE A 304 6.03 -6.16 31.39
N VAL A 305 5.23 -6.79 30.53
CA VAL A 305 5.01 -8.24 30.50
C VAL A 305 5.68 -8.92 29.32
N SER A 306 6.03 -8.16 28.28
CA SER A 306 6.79 -8.66 27.13
C SER A 306 7.47 -7.50 26.42
N GLU A 307 8.62 -7.78 25.79
CA GLU A 307 9.30 -6.90 24.85
C GLU A 307 9.57 -7.73 23.60
N ILE A 308 9.17 -7.21 22.44
CA ILE A 308 9.13 -7.97 21.19
C ILE A 308 10.03 -7.28 20.19
N ASP A 309 11.02 -8.02 19.70
CA ASP A 309 11.87 -7.63 18.58
C ASP A 309 11.22 -8.02 17.26
N GLU A 310 11.56 -7.26 16.22
CA GLU A 310 11.15 -7.59 14.86
C GLU A 310 11.90 -8.82 14.37
N LYS A 311 11.18 -9.71 13.66
CA LYS A 311 11.76 -10.89 13.04
C LYS A 311 11.24 -11.10 11.62
N PRO A 312 12.06 -11.66 10.72
CA PRO A 312 11.61 -12.07 9.39
C PRO A 312 10.79 -13.36 9.45
N TYR A 313 9.75 -13.44 8.62
CA TYR A 313 8.82 -14.57 8.55
C TYR A 313 8.58 -15.02 7.11
N GLN A 314 8.34 -16.32 6.94
CA GLN A 314 7.96 -16.96 5.69
C GLN A 314 6.57 -17.58 5.78
N VAL A 315 5.74 -17.34 4.77
CA VAL A 315 4.43 -17.98 4.63
C VAL A 315 4.59 -19.23 3.77
N VAL A 316 4.36 -20.40 4.37
CA VAL A 316 4.46 -21.70 3.68
C VAL A 316 3.06 -22.23 3.44
N GLN A 317 2.70 -22.49 2.18
CA GLN A 317 1.43 -23.13 1.86
C GLN A 317 1.44 -24.60 2.31
N THR A 318 0.37 -25.02 2.98
CA THR A 318 0.23 -26.42 3.40
C THR A 318 -0.08 -27.31 2.19
N GLN A 319 0.73 -28.36 1.96
CA GLN A 319 0.57 -29.30 0.83
C GLN A 319 -0.61 -30.29 0.99
N SER A 320 -1.65 -29.94 1.77
CA SER A 320 -2.80 -30.81 2.03
C SER A 320 -3.94 -30.57 1.03
N SER A 321 -4.90 -31.49 0.97
CA SER A 321 -6.13 -31.32 0.16
C SER A 321 -6.99 -30.13 0.60
N ALA A 322 -6.76 -29.59 1.80
CA ALA A 322 -7.30 -28.31 2.23
C ALA A 322 -6.27 -27.19 1.99
N LEU A 323 -6.70 -26.13 1.29
CA LEU A 323 -5.92 -24.90 1.12
C LEU A 323 -5.68 -24.26 2.50
N GLY A 324 -4.41 -23.97 2.82
CA GLY A 324 -4.00 -23.40 4.10
C GLY A 324 -2.56 -22.90 4.05
N TYR A 325 -2.11 -22.29 5.15
CA TYR A 325 -0.76 -21.77 5.28
C TYR A 325 -0.28 -21.83 6.74
N THR A 326 1.04 -21.84 6.90
CA THR A 326 1.72 -21.71 8.19
C THR A 326 2.73 -20.58 8.09
N ILE A 327 2.84 -19.77 9.14
CA ILE A 327 3.85 -18.72 9.23
C ILE A 327 4.99 -19.24 10.09
N VAL A 328 6.19 -19.33 9.51
CA VAL A 328 7.41 -19.76 10.20
C VAL A 328 8.42 -18.62 10.22
N GLU A 329 9.25 -18.56 11.26
CA GLU A 329 10.40 -17.64 11.28
C GLU A 329 11.34 -18.00 10.12
N TRP A 330 11.77 -17.00 9.35
CA TRP A 330 12.59 -17.24 8.17
C TRP A 330 14.04 -17.50 8.58
N ASP A 331 14.61 -18.59 8.07
CA ASP A 331 15.99 -19.00 8.31
C ASP A 331 16.82 -18.85 7.03
N PRO A 332 17.87 -18.00 7.01
CA PRO A 332 18.74 -17.80 5.84
C PRO A 332 19.52 -19.06 5.44
N THR A 333 19.58 -20.08 6.29
CA THR A 333 20.28 -21.35 6.00
C THR A 333 19.36 -22.41 5.38
N ALA A 334 18.04 -22.23 5.47
CA ALA A 334 17.03 -23.17 4.96
C ALA A 334 16.37 -22.67 3.65
N THR A 335 17.14 -21.99 2.79
CA THR A 335 16.65 -21.32 1.58
C THR A 335 16.04 -22.28 0.56
N GLU A 336 16.49 -23.54 0.50
CA GLU A 336 15.89 -24.56 -0.38
C GLU A 336 14.42 -24.85 -0.05
N MET A 337 14.03 -24.75 1.23
CA MET A 337 12.65 -25.01 1.68
C MET A 337 11.83 -23.73 1.85
N MET A 338 12.46 -22.62 2.21
CA MET A 338 11.78 -21.38 2.60
C MET A 338 11.88 -20.26 1.55
N GLY A 339 12.71 -20.44 0.51
CA GLY A 339 13.01 -19.41 -0.46
C GLY A 339 14.14 -18.46 -0.01
N PRO A 340 14.70 -17.69 -0.96
CA PRO A 340 15.91 -16.89 -0.74
C PRO A 340 15.69 -15.62 0.09
N LYS A 341 14.43 -15.19 0.29
CA LYS A 341 14.07 -13.97 1.02
C LYS A 341 12.81 -14.21 1.86
N PRO A 342 12.66 -13.52 3.02
CA PRO A 342 11.45 -13.62 3.81
C PRO A 342 10.24 -13.03 3.08
N THR A 343 9.05 -13.52 3.44
CA THR A 343 7.78 -12.99 2.92
C THR A 343 7.48 -11.61 3.52
N PHE A 344 7.76 -11.41 4.80
CA PHE A 344 7.59 -10.13 5.52
C PHE A 344 8.36 -10.15 6.84
N SER A 345 8.56 -8.99 7.46
CA SER A 345 9.09 -8.86 8.81
C SER A 345 8.04 -8.27 9.74
N ALA A 346 7.94 -8.74 10.99
CA ALA A 346 6.93 -8.27 11.93
C ALA A 346 7.31 -8.50 13.40
N PHE A 347 6.57 -7.86 14.29
CA PHE A 347 6.55 -8.15 15.72
C PHE A 347 5.47 -9.20 16.01
N ARG A 348 5.87 -10.40 16.43
CA ARG A 348 4.94 -11.48 16.78
C ARG A 348 4.48 -11.35 18.22
N LEU A 349 3.24 -10.89 18.41
CA LEU A 349 2.58 -10.77 19.70
C LEU A 349 1.67 -11.98 19.94
N HIS A 350 1.89 -12.70 21.04
CA HIS A 350 0.97 -13.74 21.53
C HIS A 350 0.68 -13.46 23.00
N VAL A 351 -0.52 -12.96 23.28
CA VAL A 351 -1.03 -12.73 24.64
C VAL A 351 -2.48 -13.20 24.73
N PRO A 352 -2.90 -13.78 25.86
CA PRO A 352 -4.30 -14.19 26.02
C PRO A 352 -5.23 -12.97 26.04
N PRO A 353 -6.53 -13.13 25.73
CA PRO A 353 -7.51 -12.05 25.83
C PRO A 353 -7.48 -11.36 27.21
N GLY A 354 -7.29 -10.05 27.21
CA GLY A 354 -7.16 -9.24 28.43
C GLY A 354 -6.92 -7.77 28.11
N GLU A 355 -6.60 -6.97 29.13
CA GLU A 355 -6.32 -5.55 28.96
C GLU A 355 -4.81 -5.30 28.97
N TYR A 356 -4.30 -4.77 27.86
CA TYR A 356 -2.90 -4.49 27.64
C TYR A 356 -2.71 -3.13 26.98
N ARG A 357 -1.51 -2.58 27.11
CA ARG A 357 -1.06 -1.41 26.35
C ARG A 357 0.20 -1.77 25.59
N LEU A 358 0.21 -1.55 24.29
CA LEU A 358 1.40 -1.66 23.44
C LEU A 358 2.06 -0.29 23.36
N GLN A 359 3.39 -0.28 23.32
CA GLN A 359 4.17 0.92 23.08
C GLN A 359 5.30 0.57 22.11
N ALA A 360 5.32 1.21 20.94
CA ALA A 360 6.50 1.22 20.11
C ALA A 360 7.60 2.05 20.80
N VAL A 361 8.79 1.48 20.87
CA VAL A 361 10.00 2.10 21.44
C VAL A 361 11.15 1.94 20.46
N PHE A 362 12.08 2.89 20.46
CA PHE A 362 13.34 2.74 19.74
C PHE A 362 14.17 1.59 20.32
N SER A 363 15.15 1.13 19.56
CA SER A 363 16.18 0.22 20.06
C SER A 363 16.92 0.75 21.29
N SER A 364 17.04 2.08 21.45
CA SER A 364 17.55 2.72 22.69
C SER A 364 16.64 2.53 23.91
N GLY A 365 15.36 2.20 23.71
CA GLY A 365 14.34 2.04 24.73
C GLY A 365 13.46 3.27 24.96
N GLU A 366 13.69 4.37 24.23
CA GLU A 366 12.86 5.57 24.28
C GLU A 366 11.51 5.36 23.59
N PRO A 367 10.38 5.86 24.15
CA PRO A 367 9.07 5.70 23.54
C PRO A 367 8.91 6.58 22.30
N ILE A 368 8.24 6.03 21.29
CA ILE A 368 7.88 6.75 20.07
C ILE A 368 6.55 7.46 20.26
N SER A 369 6.52 8.74 19.91
CA SER A 369 5.30 9.53 19.83
C SER A 369 4.37 8.95 18.78
N GLY A 370 3.08 8.78 19.10
CA GLY A 370 2.15 8.10 18.19
C GLY A 370 2.20 6.57 18.30
N GLY A 371 3.12 6.01 19.10
CA GLY A 371 3.39 4.58 19.19
C GLY A 371 2.58 3.81 20.26
N GLY A 372 1.70 4.48 21.00
CA GLY A 372 0.88 3.83 22.04
C GLY A 372 -0.40 3.20 21.49
N ARG A 373 -0.73 1.94 21.85
CA ARG A 373 -2.03 1.32 21.50
C ARG A 373 -2.67 0.62 22.69
N ALA A 374 -3.97 0.81 22.86
CA ALA A 374 -4.73 -0.05 23.76
C ALA A 374 -5.06 -1.37 23.06
N LEU A 375 -4.79 -2.49 23.73
CA LEU A 375 -5.18 -3.82 23.27
C LEU A 375 -6.16 -4.41 24.29
N ARG A 376 -7.39 -4.69 23.85
CA ARG A 376 -8.48 -5.16 24.72
C ARG A 376 -9.03 -6.50 24.25
N GLY A 377 -9.06 -7.48 25.14
CA GLY A 377 -9.76 -8.73 24.95
C GLY A 377 -11.26 -8.51 24.87
N VAL A 378 -11.90 -9.07 23.85
CA VAL A 378 -13.37 -9.05 23.75
C VAL A 378 -13.92 -10.00 24.81
N ARG A 379 -14.54 -9.45 25.85
CA ARG A 379 -15.26 -10.27 26.84
C ARG A 379 -16.46 -10.89 26.16
N LYS A 380 -16.69 -12.20 26.36
CA LYS A 380 -17.96 -12.83 25.98
C LYS A 380 -19.07 -12.09 26.72
N ILE A 381 -19.88 -11.33 25.98
CA ILE A 381 -21.13 -10.79 26.53
C ILE A 381 -21.94 -12.02 26.90
N GLY A 382 -22.27 -12.18 28.19
CA GLY A 382 -23.18 -13.22 28.64
C GLY A 382 -24.50 -13.15 27.87
N HIS A 383 -25.40 -14.11 28.06
CA HIS A 383 -26.63 -14.25 27.29
C HIS A 383 -27.67 -13.11 27.45
N PHE A 384 -27.30 -11.83 27.40
CA PHE A 384 -28.17 -10.65 27.52
C PHE A 384 -29.33 -10.63 26.51
N TRP A 385 -29.28 -11.45 25.46
CA TRP A 385 -30.42 -11.69 24.57
C TRP A 385 -31.68 -12.18 25.33
N TRP A 386 -31.54 -12.83 26.49
CA TRP A 386 -32.70 -13.21 27.31
C TRP A 386 -33.48 -11.99 27.82
N THR A 387 -32.84 -10.82 27.97
CA THR A 387 -33.54 -9.59 28.36
C THR A 387 -34.52 -9.11 27.28
N ALA A 388 -34.24 -9.41 26.01
CA ALA A 388 -35.17 -9.17 24.91
C ALA A 388 -36.39 -10.12 24.95
N LEU A 389 -36.34 -11.21 25.73
CA LEU A 389 -37.48 -12.12 25.94
C LEU A 389 -38.38 -11.69 27.10
N VAL A 390 -37.98 -10.73 27.95
CA VAL A 390 -38.77 -10.27 29.09
C VAL A 390 -40.17 -9.78 28.68
N PRO A 391 -40.36 -9.00 27.58
CA PRO A 391 -41.69 -8.61 27.12
C PRO A 391 -42.58 -9.80 26.72
N LEU A 392 -42.00 -10.88 26.16
CA LEU A 392 -42.74 -12.09 25.80
C LEU A 392 -43.24 -12.84 27.04
N PHE A 393 -42.40 -12.98 28.07
CA PHE A 393 -42.81 -13.61 29.33
C PHE A 393 -43.86 -12.78 30.07
N LEU A 394 -43.71 -11.46 30.09
CA LEU A 394 -44.73 -10.55 30.66
C LEU A 394 -46.05 -10.63 29.88
N GLY A 395 -46.00 -10.64 28.55
CA GLY A 395 -47.19 -10.81 27.70
C GLY A 395 -47.90 -12.14 27.94
N LEU A 396 -47.15 -13.24 28.08
CA LEU A 396 -47.70 -14.56 28.41
C LEU A 396 -48.32 -14.59 29.81
N GLY A 397 -47.70 -13.92 30.78
CA GLY A 397 -48.25 -13.76 32.14
C GLY A 397 -49.57 -12.99 32.14
N VAL A 398 -49.63 -11.86 31.44
CA VAL A 398 -50.87 -11.08 31.29
C VAL A 398 -51.95 -11.90 30.59
N TYR A 399 -51.60 -12.63 29.53
CA TYR A 399 -52.53 -13.49 28.79
C TYR A 399 -53.11 -14.61 29.67
N THR A 400 -52.28 -15.30 30.45
CA THR A 400 -52.73 -16.39 31.33
C THR A 400 -53.60 -15.88 32.48
N VAL A 401 -53.23 -14.78 33.14
CA VAL A 401 -54.07 -14.13 34.17
C VAL A 401 -55.42 -13.69 33.59
N ARG A 402 -55.42 -13.07 32.41
CA ARG A 402 -56.65 -12.63 31.75
C ARG A 402 -57.55 -13.81 31.39
N ARG A 403 -56.99 -14.91 30.85
CA ARG A 403 -57.75 -16.14 30.55
C ARG A 403 -58.34 -16.77 31.81
N TYR A 404 -57.60 -16.79 32.92
CA TYR A 404 -58.08 -17.34 34.19
C TYR A 404 -59.21 -16.49 34.81
N SER A 405 -59.09 -15.16 34.74
CA SER A 405 -60.13 -14.23 35.21
C SER A 405 -61.44 -14.34 34.40
N ILE A 406 -61.35 -14.57 33.09
CA ILE A 406 -62.53 -14.77 32.23
C ILE A 406 -63.19 -16.14 32.51
N GLY A 407 -62.41 -17.20 32.74
CA GLY A 407 -62.94 -18.51 33.10
C GLY A 407 -63.61 -18.56 34.47
N THR A 408 -63.13 -17.77 35.43
CA THR A 408 -63.76 -17.60 36.76
C THR A 408 -65.03 -16.74 36.70
N LEU A 409 -65.09 -15.73 35.83
CA LEU A 409 -66.32 -14.96 35.59
C LEU A 409 -67.40 -15.78 34.86
N GLN A 410 -67.03 -16.64 33.91
CA GLN A 410 -67.99 -17.54 33.24
C GLN A 410 -68.57 -18.61 34.18
N SER A 411 -67.77 -19.11 35.13
CA SER A 411 -68.24 -20.07 36.15
C SER A 411 -69.07 -19.41 37.26
N ALA A 412 -68.89 -18.11 37.50
CA ALA A 412 -69.79 -17.32 38.36
C ALA A 412 -71.13 -16.98 37.66
N ALA A 413 -71.11 -16.70 36.35
CA ALA A 413 -72.32 -16.41 35.57
C ALA A 413 -73.22 -17.63 35.30
N THR A 414 -72.71 -18.86 35.47
CA THR A 414 -73.48 -20.11 35.35
C THR A 414 -74.12 -20.57 36.68
N ARG A 415 -73.99 -19.79 37.76
CA ARG A 415 -74.72 -19.99 39.01
C ARG A 415 -75.66 -18.82 39.28
N LEU A 416 -76.71 -18.70 38.47
CA LEU A 416 -77.95 -18.02 38.88
C LEU A 416 -78.95 -19.12 39.26
N PRO A 417 -79.72 -18.96 40.36
CA PRO A 417 -80.53 -20.03 40.91
C PRO A 417 -81.78 -20.29 40.05
N GLU A 418 -81.97 -21.54 39.61
CA GLU A 418 -83.30 -22.08 39.34
C GLU A 418 -83.91 -22.43 40.71
N ASP A 419 -84.79 -21.57 41.20
CA ASP A 419 -85.92 -21.92 42.06
C ASP A 419 -86.92 -20.76 42.08
N SER A 420 -87.89 -20.87 41.17
CA SER A 420 -89.29 -20.48 41.37
C SER A 420 -90.15 -21.57 40.73
#